data_AF-A0AA88QR75-F1
#
_entry.id   AF-A0AA88QR75-F1
#
_cell.length_a   1.000
_cell.length_b   1.000
_cell.length_c   1.000
_cell.angle_alpha   90.00
_cell.angle_beta   90.00
_cell.angle_gamma   90.00
#
_symmetry.space_group_name_H-M   'P 1'
#
loop_
_entity.id
_entity.type
_entity.pdbx_description
1 polymer ?
#
loop_
_entity_poly.entity_id
_entity_poly.type
_entity_poly.pdbx_seq_one_letter_code
_entity_poly.pdbx_strand_id
1 'polypeptide(L)'
;DLPVPQEGSHVAAVLEYLAAEVLELAGNAARDNKKNRIIPRHVLLAVRNDEELGKLLAGVTIAHGGVIPNINPVLLPKRAEKAGKECMICFLVALMEIVTLNISLVT
;
A
#
# COMPACT_ATOMS: atom_id res chain seq x y z
N ASP A 1 29.33 29.91 -5.02
CA ASP A 1 28.90 29.21 -3.80
C ASP A 1 27.99 30.10 -2.97
N LEU A 2 26.68 30.01 -3.19
CA LEU A 2 25.69 30.66 -2.30
C LEU A 2 25.23 29.63 -1.27
N PRO A 3 25.21 29.96 0.04
CA PRO A 3 24.73 29.06 1.07
C PRO A 3 23.21 29.00 0.99
N VAL A 4 22.66 27.87 0.56
CA VAL A 4 21.21 27.63 0.61
C VAL A 4 20.83 27.40 2.08
N PRO A 5 19.88 28.16 2.65
CA PRO A 5 19.48 28.02 4.04
C PRO A 5 18.77 26.67 4.24
N GLN A 6 19.34 25.79 5.07
CA GLN A 6 18.86 24.42 5.26
C GLN A 6 17.57 24.32 6.10
N GLU A 7 17.02 25.45 6.56
CA GLU A 7 15.85 25.49 7.44
C GLU A 7 14.52 25.16 6.71
N GLY A 8 14.48 25.28 5.39
CA GLY A 8 13.33 24.84 4.57
C GLY A 8 13.22 23.32 4.38
N SER A 9 14.23 22.55 4.81
CA SER A 9 14.38 21.14 4.43
C SER A 9 13.58 20.16 5.30
N HIS A 10 13.18 20.53 6.51
CA HIS A 10 12.48 19.60 7.41
C HIS A 10 11.08 19.25 6.90
N VAL A 11 10.30 20.27 6.53
CA VAL A 11 8.95 20.05 5.98
C VAL A 11 9.03 19.40 4.60
N ALA A 12 10.03 19.76 3.79
CA ALA A 12 10.27 19.14 2.50
C ALA A 12 10.56 17.64 2.61
N ALA A 13 11.42 17.24 3.55
CA ALA A 13 11.75 15.84 3.80
C ALA A 13 10.53 15.03 4.26
N VAL A 14 9.70 15.61 5.13
CA VAL A 14 8.45 14.96 5.59
C VAL A 14 7.46 14.80 4.44
N LEU A 15 7.31 15.82 3.59
CA LEU A 15 6.43 15.75 2.42
C LEU A 15 6.93 14.74 1.37
N GLU A 16 8.24 14.66 1.16
CA GLU A 16 8.86 13.68 0.25
C GLU A 16 8.64 12.25 0.75
N TYR A 17 8.85 12.01 2.05
CA TYR A 17 8.58 10.71 2.68
C TYR A 17 7.11 10.30 2.52
N LEU A 18 6.17 11.19 2.85
CA LEU A 18 4.74 10.90 2.70
C LEU A 18 4.33 10.65 1.24
N ALA A 19 4.90 11.41 0.29
CA ALA A 19 4.63 11.21 -1.13
C ALA A 19 5.17 9.87 -1.63
N ALA A 20 6.38 9.48 -1.20
CA ALA A 20 6.99 8.20 -1.54
C ALA A 20 6.15 7.02 -1.02
N GLU A 21 5.72 7.07 0.24
CA GLU A 21 4.90 6.03 0.88
C GLU A 21 3.56 5.82 0.12
N VAL A 22 2.85 6.91 -0.19
CA VAL A 22 1.57 6.83 -0.93
C VAL A 22 1.80 6.29 -2.36
N LEU A 23 2.88 6.68 -3.01
CA LEU A 23 3.22 6.20 -4.36
C LEU A 23 3.61 4.72 -4.37
N GLU A 24 4.33 4.24 -3.35
CA GLU A 24 4.71 2.84 -3.22
C GLU A 24 3.46 1.95 -3.06
N LEU A 25 2.59 2.29 -2.12
CA LEU A 25 1.34 1.56 -1.88
C LEU A 25 0.39 1.62 -3.09
N ALA A 26 0.25 2.79 -3.72
CA ALA A 26 -0.56 2.94 -4.93
C ALA A 26 0.03 2.20 -6.14
N GLY A 27 1.36 2.10 -6.21
CA GLY A 27 2.08 1.31 -7.19
C GLY A 27 1.85 -0.20 -7.00
N ASN A 28 1.88 -0.67 -5.76
CA ASN A 28 1.55 -2.06 -5.41
C ASN A 28 0.11 -2.38 -5.77
N ALA A 29 -0.84 -1.53 -5.40
CA ALA A 29 -2.25 -1.67 -5.80
C ALA A 29 -2.45 -1.64 -7.33
N ALA A 30 -1.62 -0.91 -8.08
CA ALA A 30 -1.66 -0.91 -9.54
C ALA A 30 -1.18 -2.24 -10.14
N ARG A 31 -0.11 -2.80 -9.58
CA ARG A 31 0.45 -4.11 -9.95
C ARG A 31 -0.55 -5.23 -9.66
N ASP A 32 -1.23 -5.19 -8.51
CA ASP A 32 -2.28 -6.16 -8.15
C ASP A 32 -3.43 -6.14 -9.17
N ASN A 33 -3.78 -4.95 -9.66
CA ASN A 33 -4.77 -4.76 -10.71
C ASN A 33 -4.24 -4.99 -12.14
N LYS A 34 -3.01 -5.52 -12.27
CA LYS A 34 -2.32 -5.82 -13.55
C LYS A 34 -2.23 -4.60 -14.48
N LYS A 35 -2.06 -3.40 -13.91
CA LYS A 35 -1.94 -2.14 -14.65
C LYS A 35 -0.60 -1.48 -14.37
N ASN A 36 0.05 -0.98 -15.42
CA ASN A 36 1.32 -0.26 -15.31
C ASN A 36 1.17 1.24 -14.99
N ARG A 37 -0.07 1.75 -14.95
CA ARG A 37 -0.38 3.15 -14.66
C ARG A 37 -1.20 3.26 -13.38
N ILE A 38 -0.80 4.16 -12.49
CA ILE A 38 -1.57 4.52 -11.31
C ILE A 38 -2.83 5.28 -11.74
N ILE A 39 -3.99 4.80 -11.32
CA ILE A 39 -5.29 5.47 -11.51
C ILE A 39 -5.86 5.86 -10.15
N PRO A 40 -6.85 6.77 -10.07
CA PRO A 40 -7.41 7.22 -8.79
C PRO A 40 -7.96 6.09 -7.90
N ARG A 41 -8.42 5.00 -8.51
CA ARG A 41 -8.81 3.75 -7.80
C ARG A 41 -7.67 3.16 -6.98
N HIS A 42 -6.44 3.11 -7.52
CA HIS A 42 -5.29 2.52 -6.84
C HIS A 42 -4.86 3.37 -5.64
N VAL A 43 -4.94 4.69 -5.77
CA VAL A 43 -4.67 5.63 -4.66
C VAL A 43 -5.71 5.45 -3.56
N LEU A 44 -7.00 5.31 -3.91
CA LEU A 44 -8.03 5.03 -2.91
C LEU A 44 -7.78 3.69 -2.19
N LEU A 45 -7.47 2.63 -2.93
CA LEU A 45 -7.21 1.32 -2.33
C LEU A 45 -6.00 1.36 -1.39
N ALA A 46 -4.91 2.03 -1.79
CA ALA A 46 -3.74 2.23 -0.94
C ALA A 46 -4.09 2.98 0.35
N VAL A 47 -4.72 4.16 0.24
CA VAL A 47 -5.06 5.02 1.39
C VAL A 47 -6.06 4.36 2.34
N ARG A 48 -7.00 3.57 1.83
CA ARG A 48 -8.08 2.98 2.64
C ARG A 48 -7.73 1.59 3.19
N ASN A 49 -6.71 0.92 2.63
CA ASN A 49 -6.16 -0.32 3.19
C ASN A 49 -5.09 -0.06 4.25
N ASP A 50 -4.49 1.13 4.27
CA ASP A 50 -3.53 1.55 5.28
C ASP A 50 -4.21 2.29 6.44
N GLU A 51 -3.88 1.92 7.67
CA GLU A 51 -4.51 2.49 8.87
C GLU A 51 -4.07 3.93 9.16
N GLU A 52 -2.82 4.28 8.84
CA GLU A 52 -2.24 5.59 9.16
C GLU A 52 -2.67 6.63 8.14
N LEU A 53 -2.55 6.32 6.85
CA LEU A 53 -3.04 7.15 5.75
C LEU A 53 -4.55 7.29 5.78
N GLY A 54 -5.27 6.23 6.17
CA GLY A 54 -6.72 6.26 6.32
C GLY A 54 -7.19 7.25 7.39
N LYS A 55 -6.45 7.35 8.51
CA LYS A 55 -6.70 8.34 9.57
C LYS A 55 -6.27 9.74 9.14
N LEU A 56 -5.10 9.87 8.52
CA LEU A 56 -4.56 11.15 8.04
C LEU A 56 -5.48 11.81 7.01
N LEU A 57 -6.09 11.03 6.13
CA LEU A 57 -6.99 11.47 5.07
C LEU A 57 -8.47 11.21 5.41
N ALA A 58 -8.80 11.13 6.70
CA ALA A 58 -10.19 11.07 7.16
C ALA A 58 -10.95 12.34 6.73
N GLY A 59 -11.99 12.18 5.92
CA GLY A 59 -12.78 13.30 5.37
C GLY A 59 -12.33 13.82 4.00
N VAL A 60 -11.19 13.36 3.46
CA VAL A 60 -10.77 13.71 2.10
C VAL A 60 -11.50 12.83 1.07
N THR A 61 -12.05 13.46 0.03
CA THR A 61 -12.72 12.76 -1.08
C THR A 61 -11.77 12.62 -2.26
N ILE A 62 -11.46 11.37 -2.64
CA ILE A 62 -10.67 11.06 -3.83
C ILE A 62 -11.61 10.91 -5.02
N ALA A 63 -11.56 11.85 -5.95
CA ALA A 63 -12.36 11.79 -7.18
C ALA A 63 -12.01 10.53 -8.00
N HIS A 64 -13.01 9.87 -8.58
CA HIS A 64 -12.86 8.63 -9.36
C HIS A 64 -12.25 7.43 -8.59
N GLY A 65 -12.18 7.48 -7.26
CA GLY A 65 -11.68 6.37 -6.44
C GLY A 65 -12.69 5.23 -6.26
N GLY A 66 -13.98 5.53 -6.14
CA GLY A 66 -15.01 4.56 -5.73
C GLY A 66 -14.93 4.23 -4.23
N VAL A 67 -15.22 2.97 -3.86
CA VAL A 67 -15.13 2.48 -2.46
C VAL A 67 -14.44 1.12 -2.36
N ILE A 68 -13.91 0.77 -1.18
CA ILE A 68 -13.45 -0.60 -0.91
C ILE A 68 -14.65 -1.54 -1.00
N PRO A 69 -14.56 -2.68 -1.72
CA PRO A 69 -15.60 -3.70 -1.71
C PRO A 69 -15.80 -4.26 -0.30
N ASN A 70 -16.95 -3.97 0.32
CA ASN A 70 -17.33 -4.51 1.61
C ASN A 70 -18.82 -4.88 1.56
N ILE A 71 -19.16 -6.14 1.81
CA ILE A 71 -20.53 -6.65 1.79
C ILE A 71 -20.86 -7.12 3.20
N ASN A 72 -21.92 -6.57 3.80
CA ASN A 72 -22.40 -7.02 5.10
C ASN A 72 -22.84 -8.49 5.02
N PRO A 73 -22.44 -9.35 5.97
CA PRO A 73 -22.72 -10.78 5.93
C PRO A 73 -24.21 -11.12 5.95
N VAL A 74 -25.06 -10.19 6.41
CA VAL A 74 -26.53 -10.29 6.41
C VAL A 74 -27.11 -10.25 4.99
N LEU A 75 -26.42 -9.59 4.05
CA LEU A 75 -26.85 -9.45 2.66
C LEU A 75 -26.43 -10.65 1.79
N LEU A 76 -25.57 -11.53 2.31
CA LEU A 76 -25.19 -12.74 1.61
C LEU A 76 -26.34 -13.76 1.67
N PRO A 77 -26.72 -14.37 0.54
CA PRO A 77 -27.72 -15.43 0.56
C PRO A 77 -27.27 -16.55 1.50
N LYS A 78 -28.14 -16.93 2.44
CA LYS A 78 -27.84 -17.93 3.47
C LYS A 78 -27.78 -19.33 2.82
N ARG A 79 -26.59 -19.80 2.39
CA ARG A 79 -26.17 -21.22 2.41
C ARG A 79 -24.79 -21.52 1.78
N ALA A 80 -24.21 -22.58 2.37
CA ALA A 80 -23.22 -23.55 1.88
C ALA A 80 -21.74 -23.14 1.91
N GLU A 81 -21.03 -23.82 2.82
CA GLU A 81 -19.58 -24.00 2.86
C GLU A 81 -19.02 -24.26 1.45
N LYS A 82 -18.09 -23.40 1.02
CA LYS A 82 -17.16 -23.75 -0.06
C LYS A 82 -15.77 -23.90 0.55
N ALA A 83 -15.39 -25.15 0.70
CA ALA A 83 -14.03 -25.60 0.90
C ALA A 83 -13.14 -25.23 -0.30
N GLY A 84 -11.89 -24.94 0.00
CA GLY A 84 -10.80 -24.59 -0.91
C GLY A 84 -9.92 -23.54 -0.20
N LYS A 85 -8.96 -23.91 0.66
CA LYS A 85 -7.61 -24.38 0.28
C LYS A 85 -7.16 -23.66 -1.01
N GLU A 86 -6.13 -22.81 -0.99
CA GLU A 86 -4.77 -23.18 -0.63
C GLU A 86 -3.94 -22.05 0.00
N CYS A 87 -2.89 -22.50 0.67
CA CYS A 87 -1.89 -21.82 1.48
C CYS A 87 -1.08 -20.76 0.71
N MET A 88 -1.06 -19.53 1.21
CA MET A 88 -0.12 -18.46 0.77
C MET A 88 0.98 -18.15 1.81
N ILE A 89 1.01 -18.89 2.93
CA ILE A 89 2.06 -18.74 3.95
C ILE A 89 3.42 -19.28 3.46
N CYS A 90 3.42 -20.19 2.47
CA CYS A 90 4.66 -20.76 1.91
C CYS A 90 5.45 -19.81 0.98
N PHE A 91 4.88 -18.71 0.46
CA PHE A 91 5.61 -17.82 -0.47
C PHE A 91 6.31 -16.63 0.22
N LEU A 92 5.84 -16.21 1.40
CA LEU A 92 6.46 -15.09 2.13
C LEU A 92 7.72 -15.47 2.91
N VAL A 93 7.82 -16.71 3.40
CA VAL A 93 9.02 -17.14 4.15
C VAL A 93 10.24 -17.32 3.23
N ALA A 94 10.03 -17.65 1.95
CA ALA A 94 11.12 -17.90 0.99
C ALA A 94 11.89 -16.63 0.56
N LEU A 95 11.31 -15.43 0.68
CA LEU A 95 11.98 -14.19 0.27
C LEU A 95 12.76 -13.49 1.40
N MET A 96 12.45 -13.78 2.66
CA MET A 96 13.22 -13.21 3.79
C MET A 96 14.53 -13.95 4.08
N GLU A 97 14.66 -15.25 3.73
CA GLU A 97 15.91 -16.00 3.94
C GLU A 97 16.99 -15.73 2.86
N ILE A 98 16.62 -15.22 1.68
CA ILE A 98 17.60 -14.94 0.61
C ILE A 98 18.34 -13.61 0.82
N VAL A 99 17.72 -12.64 1.49
CA VAL A 99 18.30 -11.30 1.69
C VAL A 99 19.25 -11.25 2.89
N THR A 100 18.99 -12.02 3.95
CA THR A 100 19.89 -12.11 5.12
C THR A 100 21.17 -12.89 4.84
N LEU A 101 21.17 -13.86 3.91
CA LEU A 101 22.37 -14.65 3.59
C LEU A 101 23.41 -13.89 2.73
N ASN A 102 23.01 -12.82 2.02
CA ASN A 102 23.94 -12.02 1.22
C ASN A 102 24.69 -10.93 2.01
N ILE A 103 24.20 -10.56 3.21
CA ILE A 103 24.83 -9.52 4.03
C ILE A 103 25.89 -10.09 4.99
N SER A 104 25.82 -11.38 5.37
CA SER A 104 26.85 -12.02 6.22
C SER A 104 28.06 -12.59 5.47
N LEU A 105 28.06 -12.60 4.13
CA LEU A 105 29.18 -13.14 3.33
C LEU A 105 30.13 -12.06 2.79
N VAL A 106 29.88 -10.78 3.11
CA VAL A 106 30.65 -9.62 2.62
C VAL A 106 31.26 -8.79 3.77
N THR A 107 31.30 -9.32 5.00
CA THR A 107 32.09 -8.77 6.12
C THR A 107 32.89 -9.85 6.80
#